data_AF-A0A4R1JLW7-F1
#
_entry.id   AF-A0A4R1JLW7-F1
#
_cell.length_a   1.000
_cell.length_b   1.000
_cell.length_c   1.000
_cell.angle_alpha   90.00
_cell.angle_beta   90.00
_cell.angle_gamma   90.00
#
_symmetry.space_group_name_H-M   'P 1'
#
loop_
_entity.id
_entity.type
_entity.pdbx_description
1 polymer ?
#
loop_
_entity_poly.entity_id
_entity_poly.type
_entity_poly.pdbx_seq_one_letter_code
_entity_poly.pdbx_strand_id
1 'polypeptide(L)'
;MDTHEIITQIKTRIANGERKTEVFEQLRDQGMRENRVAFLIAGTPTPEQLKNNRTLKIALVTLLIVLTIPLAYLAHYFVTHIEYQRGVLVGFFTVSVGIFCPLVCAFGIYRNRFAAYTNVLICGIFYIIFPLMVLHTNGLPLTLPGVGLLALAIILLAYCGYVRTRMFPALSLTGSVKKNQHNEYKFD
;
A
#
# COMPACT_ATOMS: atom_id res chain seq x y z
N MET A 1 -9.88 27.89 -1.10
CA MET A 1 -8.83 27.34 -0.21
C MET A 1 -8.17 26.19 -0.93
N ASP A 2 -6.84 26.22 -1.07
CA ASP A 2 -6.12 25.23 -1.87
C ASP A 2 -5.97 23.91 -1.11
N THR A 3 -6.05 22.77 -1.79
CA THR A 3 -6.01 21.44 -1.15
C THR A 3 -4.70 21.20 -0.39
N HIS A 4 -3.61 21.81 -0.87
CA HIS A 4 -2.29 21.67 -0.26
C HIS A 4 -2.19 22.41 1.09
N GLU A 5 -2.78 23.60 1.20
CA GLU A 5 -2.81 24.38 2.44
C GLU A 5 -3.62 23.64 3.52
N ILE A 6 -4.75 23.05 3.13
CA ILE A 6 -5.61 22.27 4.02
C ILE A 6 -4.87 21.05 4.57
N ILE A 7 -4.18 20.30 3.70
CA ILE A 7 -3.34 19.16 4.12
C ILE A 7 -2.26 19.61 5.11
N THR A 8 -1.67 20.78 4.88
CA THR A 8 -0.58 21.30 5.71
C THR A 8 -1.12 21.69 7.08
N GLN A 9 -2.24 22.40 7.14
CA GLN A 9 -2.91 22.75 8.40
C GLN A 9 -3.33 21.51 9.19
N ILE A 10 -3.93 20.50 8.55
CA ILE A 10 -4.30 19.24 9.20
C ILE A 10 -3.06 18.57 9.82
N LYS A 11 -1.95 18.49 9.07
CA LYS A 11 -0.71 17.88 9.55
C LYS A 11 -0.12 18.63 10.74
N THR A 12 -0.08 19.95 10.69
CA THR A 12 0.46 20.78 11.78
C THR A 12 -0.36 20.61 13.05
N ARG A 13 -1.70 20.64 12.94
CA ARG A 13 -2.61 20.49 14.08
C ARG A 13 -2.54 19.11 14.72
N ILE A 14 -2.53 18.06 13.90
CA ILE A 14 -2.35 16.68 14.40
C ILE A 14 -0.95 16.47 15.01
N ALA A 15 0.08 17.13 14.46
CA ALA A 15 1.43 17.09 15.02
C ALA A 15 1.53 17.82 16.37
N ASN A 16 0.73 18.86 16.58
CA ASN A 16 0.61 19.58 17.84
C ASN A 16 -0.20 18.82 18.91
N GLY A 17 -0.75 17.65 18.59
CA GLY A 17 -1.49 16.80 19.53
C GLY A 17 -3.00 17.09 19.60
N GLU A 18 -3.55 17.90 18.69
CA GLU A 18 -5.00 18.10 18.61
C GLU A 18 -5.73 16.82 18.21
N ARG A 19 -6.92 16.58 18.77
CA ARG A 19 -7.72 15.39 18.47
C ARG A 19 -8.28 15.48 17.05
N LYS A 20 -8.27 14.36 16.32
CA LYS A 20 -8.77 14.29 14.93
C LYS A 20 -10.23 14.72 14.79
N THR A 21 -11.04 14.48 15.82
CA THR A 21 -12.46 14.88 15.89
C THR A 21 -12.61 16.41 15.94
N GLU A 22 -11.81 17.09 16.75
CA GLU A 22 -11.82 18.55 16.90
C GLU A 22 -11.36 19.25 15.61
N VAL A 23 -10.33 18.71 14.97
CA VAL A 23 -9.86 19.19 13.66
C VAL A 23 -10.92 18.98 12.57
N PHE A 24 -11.71 17.90 12.65
CA PHE A 24 -12.78 17.62 11.70
C PHE A 24 -13.95 18.60 11.84
N GLU A 25 -14.40 18.88 13.07
CA GLU A 25 -15.51 19.82 13.31
C GLU A 25 -15.14 21.23 12.85
N GLN A 26 -13.94 21.71 13.18
CA GLN A 26 -13.50 23.04 12.76
C GLN A 26 -13.36 23.18 11.23
N LEU A 27 -12.94 22.13 10.53
CA LEU A 27 -12.82 22.15 9.06
C LEU A 27 -14.16 21.91 8.35
N ARG A 28 -15.11 21.24 9.01
CA ARG A 28 -16.50 21.13 8.55
C ARG A 28 -17.17 22.50 8.57
N ASP A 29 -16.99 23.26 9.64
CA ASP A 29 -17.61 24.58 9.82
C ASP A 29 -17.07 25.62 8.81
N GLN A 30 -15.90 25.37 8.21
CA GLN A 30 -15.34 26.16 7.10
C GLN A 30 -15.98 25.86 5.73
N GLY A 31 -17.07 25.08 5.68
CA GLY A 31 -17.86 24.86 4.46
C GLY A 31 -17.28 23.85 3.48
N MET A 32 -16.36 22.98 3.92
CA MET A 32 -15.77 21.95 3.07
C MET A 32 -16.62 20.68 3.01
N ARG A 33 -16.51 19.96 1.88
CA ARG A 33 -17.21 18.68 1.65
C ARG A 33 -16.74 17.63 2.68
N GLU A 34 -17.60 17.28 3.62
CA GLU A 34 -17.30 16.42 4.79
C GLU A 34 -16.54 15.14 4.44
N ASN A 35 -16.94 14.42 3.38
CA ASN A 35 -16.29 13.18 2.97
C ASN A 35 -14.78 13.37 2.65
N ARG A 36 -14.42 14.51 2.05
CA ARG A 36 -13.04 14.79 1.62
C ARG A 36 -12.18 15.17 2.82
N VAL A 37 -12.73 15.97 3.74
CA VAL A 37 -12.07 16.36 4.99
C VAL A 37 -11.86 15.15 5.89
N ALA A 38 -12.88 14.30 6.04
CA ALA A 38 -12.77 13.07 6.81
C ALA A 38 -11.67 12.15 6.26
N PHE A 39 -11.59 12.00 4.93
CA PHE A 39 -10.53 11.19 4.31
C PHE A 39 -9.13 11.77 4.53
N LEU A 40 -8.98 13.08 4.44
CA LEU A 40 -7.70 13.79 4.65
C LEU A 40 -7.20 13.63 6.10
N ILE A 41 -8.10 13.76 7.08
CA ILE A 41 -7.79 13.60 8.50
C ILE A 41 -7.52 12.12 8.83
N ALA A 42 -8.36 11.20 8.35
CA ALA A 42 -8.17 9.76 8.57
C ALA A 42 -6.89 9.22 7.91
N GLY A 43 -6.49 9.80 6.77
CA GLY A 43 -5.25 9.50 6.05
C GLY A 43 -4.00 10.17 6.63
N THR A 44 -4.14 10.98 7.69
CA THR A 44 -3.00 11.57 8.40
C THR A 44 -2.70 10.75 9.66
N PRO A 45 -1.58 10.01 9.69
CA PRO A 45 -1.21 9.20 10.85
C PRO A 45 -0.70 10.07 12.00
N THR A 46 -1.07 9.74 13.25
CA THR A 46 -0.64 10.51 14.44
C THR A 46 0.81 10.23 14.79
N PRO A 47 1.53 11.16 15.44
CA PRO A 47 2.93 10.94 15.84
C PRO A 47 3.12 9.70 16.73
N GLU A 48 2.13 9.38 17.58
CA GLU A 48 2.13 8.17 18.40
C GLU A 48 2.02 6.88 17.56
N GLN A 49 1.14 6.86 16.55
CA GLN A 49 1.01 5.74 15.61
C GLN A 49 2.29 5.52 14.82
N LEU A 50 2.99 6.59 14.42
CA LEU A 50 4.30 6.48 13.77
C LEU A 50 5.36 5.89 14.68
N LYS A 51 5.41 6.32 15.95
CA LYS A 51 6.41 5.87 16.91
C LYS A 51 6.21 4.40 17.26
N ASN A 52 4.96 4.00 17.54
CA ASN A 52 4.64 2.64 17.97
C ASN A 52 4.79 1.60 16.84
N ASN A 53 4.49 2.00 15.60
CA ASN A 53 4.56 1.11 14.43
C ASN A 53 5.81 1.32 13.56
N ARG A 54 6.81 2.08 14.03
CA ARG A 54 8.04 2.39 13.27
C ARG A 54 8.77 1.11 12.85
N THR A 55 8.93 0.17 13.77
CA THR A 55 9.65 -1.09 13.53
C THR A 55 8.91 -1.96 12.52
N LEU A 56 7.58 -2.06 12.63
CA LEU A 56 6.75 -2.79 11.67
C LEU A 56 6.81 -2.17 10.27
N LYS A 57 6.82 -0.83 10.19
CA LYS A 57 7.00 -0.12 8.91
C LYS A 57 8.37 -0.40 8.30
N ILE A 58 9.43 -0.29 9.08
CA ILE A 58 10.80 -0.54 8.60
C ILE A 58 10.90 -1.99 8.14
N ALA A 59 10.38 -2.95 8.92
CA ALA A 59 10.34 -4.36 8.52
C ALA A 59 9.61 -4.55 7.18
N LEU A 60 8.44 -3.93 6.98
CA LEU A 60 7.68 -4.01 5.73
C LEU A 60 8.47 -3.42 4.54
N VAL A 61 9.11 -2.27 4.72
CA VAL A 61 9.92 -1.61 3.67
C VAL A 61 11.13 -2.46 3.34
N THR A 62 11.85 -2.95 4.34
CA THR A 62 13.01 -3.83 4.15
C THR A 62 12.61 -5.11 3.43
N LEU A 63 11.49 -5.71 3.82
CA LEU A 63 10.96 -6.92 3.20
C LEU A 63 10.66 -6.67 1.71
N LEU A 64 9.95 -5.59 1.38
CA LEU A 64 9.68 -5.18 -0.01
C LEU A 64 10.96 -5.00 -0.84
N ILE A 65 12.00 -4.37 -0.26
CA ILE A 65 13.29 -4.18 -0.92
C ILE A 65 13.99 -5.52 -1.16
N VAL A 66 14.05 -6.38 -0.15
CA VAL A 66 14.68 -7.72 -0.25
C VAL A 66 13.99 -8.55 -1.34
N LEU A 67 12.67 -8.41 -1.47
CA LEU A 67 11.88 -9.15 -2.47
C LEU A 67 11.97 -8.58 -3.87
N THR A 68 12.53 -7.39 -4.04
CA THR A 68 12.67 -6.78 -5.35
C THR A 68 13.53 -7.65 -6.27
N ILE A 69 14.56 -8.32 -5.73
CA ILE A 69 15.43 -9.23 -6.49
C ILE A 69 14.67 -10.46 -7.00
N PRO A 70 14.00 -11.28 -6.16
CA PRO A 70 13.23 -12.42 -6.64
C PRO A 70 12.04 -12.00 -7.53
N LEU A 71 11.42 -10.83 -7.29
CA LEU A 71 10.38 -10.28 -8.17
C LEU A 71 10.91 -9.92 -9.55
N ALA A 72 12.09 -9.29 -9.62
CA ALA A 72 12.76 -8.98 -10.88
C ALA A 72 13.16 -10.25 -11.64
N TYR A 73 13.70 -11.25 -10.94
CA TYR A 73 14.00 -12.54 -11.54
C TYR A 73 12.74 -13.22 -12.10
N LEU A 74 11.64 -13.19 -11.35
CA LEU A 74 10.37 -13.76 -11.79
C LEU A 74 9.85 -13.02 -13.03
N ALA A 75 9.78 -11.68 -12.99
CA ALA A 75 9.36 -10.86 -14.12
C ALA A 75 10.22 -11.13 -15.37
N HIS A 76 11.53 -11.28 -15.20
CA HIS A 76 12.44 -11.64 -16.28
C HIS A 76 12.10 -13.00 -16.88
N TYR A 77 11.97 -14.02 -16.01
CA TYR A 77 11.66 -15.40 -16.41
C TYR A 77 10.34 -15.49 -17.19
N PHE A 78 9.31 -14.76 -16.76
CA PHE A 78 8.02 -14.70 -17.46
C PHE A 78 8.18 -14.17 -18.89
N VAL A 79 8.87 -13.05 -19.06
CA VAL A 79 8.97 -12.40 -20.37
C VAL A 79 9.88 -13.19 -21.32
N THR A 80 10.93 -13.84 -20.82
CA THR A 80 11.86 -14.60 -21.65
C THR A 80 11.36 -16.00 -22.01
N HIS A 81 10.75 -16.72 -21.06
CA HIS A 81 10.43 -18.14 -21.24
C HIS A 81 8.97 -18.41 -21.61
N ILE A 82 8.04 -17.52 -21.27
CA ILE A 82 6.60 -17.75 -21.51
C ILE A 82 6.12 -16.93 -22.70
N GLU A 83 6.41 -15.63 -22.72
CA GLU A 83 6.02 -14.74 -23.83
C GLU A 83 6.97 -14.86 -25.03
N TYR A 84 8.09 -15.59 -24.90
CA TYR A 84 9.16 -15.71 -25.90
C TYR A 84 9.64 -14.36 -26.46
N GLN A 85 9.46 -13.28 -25.70
CA GLN A 85 9.88 -11.94 -26.10
C GLN A 85 11.40 -11.86 -26.04
N ARG A 86 12.00 -11.22 -27.04
CA ARG A 86 13.45 -11.00 -27.11
C ARG A 86 13.75 -9.54 -27.43
N GLY A 87 14.87 -9.05 -26.91
CA GLY A 87 15.34 -7.67 -27.13
C GLY A 87 14.94 -6.70 -26.02
N VAL A 88 14.91 -5.41 -26.37
CA VAL A 88 14.80 -4.30 -25.41
C VAL A 88 13.52 -4.34 -24.56
N LEU A 89 12.42 -4.89 -25.09
CA LEU A 89 11.16 -5.03 -24.36
C LEU A 89 11.29 -5.91 -23.10
N VAL A 90 12.16 -6.92 -23.13
CA VAL A 90 12.40 -7.81 -21.97
C VAL A 90 13.02 -7.03 -20.81
N GLY A 91 14.06 -6.26 -21.12
CA GLY A 91 14.74 -5.41 -20.14
C GLY A 91 13.78 -4.36 -19.57
N PHE A 92 12.98 -3.73 -20.44
CA PHE A 92 12.01 -2.74 -20.02
C PHE A 92 10.96 -3.31 -19.06
N PHE A 93 10.37 -4.46 -19.37
CA PHE A 93 9.38 -5.10 -18.48
C PHE A 93 10.00 -5.56 -17.16
N THR A 94 11.18 -6.19 -17.22
CA THR A 94 11.90 -6.68 -16.03
C THR A 94 12.18 -5.53 -15.06
N VAL A 95 12.71 -4.42 -15.58
CA VAL A 95 13.06 -3.25 -14.76
C VAL A 95 11.81 -2.53 -14.27
N SER A 96 10.82 -2.30 -15.13
CA SER A 96 9.63 -1.53 -14.78
C SER A 96 8.74 -2.27 -13.78
N VAL A 97 8.42 -3.53 -14.06
CA VAL A 97 7.49 -4.32 -13.24
C VAL A 97 8.22 -4.92 -12.05
N GLY A 98 9.39 -5.51 -12.28
CA GLY A 98 10.14 -6.25 -11.27
C GLY A 98 10.92 -5.39 -10.28
N ILE A 99 11.41 -4.22 -10.69
CA ILE A 99 12.26 -3.36 -9.84
C ILE A 99 11.56 -2.06 -9.46
N PHE A 100 11.03 -1.34 -10.45
CA PHE A 100 10.49 0.00 -10.24
C PHE A 100 9.20 -0.03 -9.42
N CYS A 101 8.29 -0.97 -9.69
CA CYS A 101 7.02 -1.07 -8.96
C CYS A 101 7.22 -1.35 -7.45
N PRO A 102 8.03 -2.35 -7.02
CA PRO A 102 8.31 -2.56 -5.59
C PRO A 102 8.99 -1.36 -4.92
N LEU A 103 9.93 -0.71 -5.60
CA LEU A 103 10.65 0.46 -5.05
C LEU A 103 9.74 1.68 -4.87
N VAL A 104 8.90 1.99 -5.85
CA VAL A 104 7.93 3.10 -5.75
C VAL A 104 6.95 2.83 -4.62
N CYS A 105 6.51 1.59 -4.46
CA CYS A 105 5.66 1.18 -3.35
C CYS A 105 6.35 1.31 -1.99
N ALA A 106 7.60 0.83 -1.87
CA ALA A 106 8.40 0.94 -0.66
C ALA A 106 8.64 2.41 -0.28
N PHE A 107 8.95 3.26 -1.26
CA PHE A 107 9.10 4.70 -1.05
C PHE A 107 7.78 5.37 -0.64
N GLY A 108 6.67 4.96 -1.23
CA GLY A 108 5.33 5.44 -0.84
C GLY A 108 4.97 5.10 0.61
N ILE A 109 5.31 3.88 1.05
CA ILE A 109 5.17 3.43 2.45
C ILE A 109 6.10 4.23 3.37
N TYR A 110 7.34 4.46 2.94
CA TYR A 110 8.28 5.30 3.69
C TYR A 110 7.72 6.71 3.94
N ARG A 111 7.06 7.29 2.93
CA ARG A 111 6.40 8.60 2.99
C ARG A 111 5.02 8.58 3.66
N ASN A 112 4.64 7.47 4.31
CA ASN A 112 3.38 7.26 5.03
C ASN A 112 2.13 7.56 4.17
N ARG A 113 2.18 7.29 2.86
CA ARG A 113 1.03 7.52 1.97
C ARG A 113 0.10 6.30 2.02
N PHE A 114 -1.16 6.51 2.39
CA PHE A 114 -2.18 5.45 2.38
C PHE A 114 -2.29 4.73 1.02
N ALA A 115 -2.24 5.49 -0.08
CA ALA A 115 -2.30 4.96 -1.44
C ALA A 115 -1.19 3.93 -1.73
N ALA A 116 -0.01 4.05 -1.09
CA ALA A 116 1.08 3.11 -1.30
C ALA A 116 0.76 1.72 -0.73
N TYR A 117 0.11 1.64 0.43
CA TYR A 117 -0.32 0.36 1.01
C TYR A 117 -1.40 -0.30 0.15
N THR A 118 -2.33 0.47 -0.38
CA THR A 118 -3.37 -0.05 -1.30
C THR A 118 -2.76 -0.53 -2.60
N ASN A 119 -1.81 0.21 -3.18
CA ASN A 119 -1.10 -0.20 -4.39
C ASN A 119 -0.31 -1.48 -4.17
N VAL A 120 0.37 -1.64 -3.03
CA VAL A 120 1.06 -2.91 -2.69
C VAL A 120 0.09 -4.07 -2.62
N LEU A 121 -1.09 -3.90 -2.02
CA LEU A 121 -2.09 -4.96 -1.95
C LEU A 121 -2.59 -5.34 -3.34
N ILE A 122 -2.92 -4.36 -4.19
CA ILE A 122 -3.37 -4.60 -5.56
C ILE A 122 -2.28 -5.27 -6.39
N CYS A 123 -1.08 -4.69 -6.42
CA CYS A 123 0.05 -5.22 -7.16
C CYS A 123 0.42 -6.63 -6.67
N GLY A 124 0.44 -6.87 -5.36
CA GLY A 124 0.74 -8.19 -4.81
C GLY A 124 -0.32 -9.24 -5.16
N ILE A 125 -1.60 -8.88 -5.23
CA ILE A 125 -2.66 -9.77 -5.73
C ILE A 125 -2.41 -10.12 -7.20
N PHE A 126 -2.09 -9.13 -8.05
CA PHE A 126 -1.73 -9.39 -9.45
C PHE A 126 -0.52 -10.30 -9.57
N TYR A 127 0.51 -10.08 -8.74
CA TYR A 127 1.70 -10.93 -8.67
C TYR A 127 1.42 -12.38 -8.26
N ILE A 128 0.28 -12.67 -7.62
CA ILE A 128 -0.14 -14.04 -7.29
C ILE A 128 -1.00 -14.63 -8.40
N ILE A 129 -2.00 -13.89 -8.87
CA ILE A 129 -2.99 -14.39 -9.84
C ILE A 129 -2.33 -14.63 -11.20
N PHE A 130 -1.46 -13.72 -11.64
CA PHE A 130 -0.88 -13.78 -12.97
C PHE A 130 0.00 -15.04 -13.16
N PRO A 131 0.95 -15.35 -12.26
CA PRO A 131 1.69 -16.61 -12.33
C PRO A 131 0.79 -17.85 -12.30
N LEU A 132 -0.22 -17.88 -11.42
CA LEU A 132 -1.13 -19.02 -11.30
C LEU A 132 -1.92 -19.26 -12.59
N MET A 133 -2.42 -18.19 -13.23
CA MET A 133 -3.06 -18.31 -14.55
C MET A 133 -2.11 -18.88 -15.58
N VAL A 134 -0.88 -18.37 -15.65
CA VAL A 134 0.09 -18.84 -16.65
C VAL A 134 0.48 -20.30 -16.43
N LEU A 135 0.71 -20.72 -15.18
CA LEU A 135 0.97 -22.11 -14.82
C LEU A 135 -0.19 -23.02 -15.24
N HIS A 136 -1.43 -22.60 -14.97
CA HIS A 136 -2.63 -23.35 -15.35
C HIS A 136 -2.80 -23.44 -16.88
N THR A 137 -2.65 -22.33 -17.60
CA THR A 137 -2.83 -22.30 -19.07
C THR A 137 -1.75 -23.09 -19.82
N ASN A 138 -0.52 -23.15 -19.29
CA ASN A 138 0.58 -23.87 -19.93
C ASN A 138 0.78 -25.30 -19.39
N GLY A 139 -0.08 -25.77 -18.46
CA GLY A 139 0.04 -27.10 -17.87
C GLY A 139 1.36 -27.34 -17.11
N LEU A 140 2.02 -26.27 -16.64
CA LEU A 140 3.29 -26.36 -15.96
C LEU A 140 3.07 -26.84 -14.51
N PRO A 141 3.84 -27.83 -14.02
CA PRO A 141 3.72 -28.28 -12.65
C PRO A 141 4.21 -27.19 -11.69
N LEU A 142 3.47 -26.99 -10.59
CA LEU A 142 3.91 -26.14 -9.48
C LEU A 142 5.13 -26.78 -8.82
N THR A 143 6.30 -26.18 -9.06
CA THR A 143 7.55 -26.61 -8.43
C THR A 143 7.60 -26.16 -6.96
N LEU A 144 8.28 -26.94 -6.11
CA LEU A 144 8.56 -26.60 -4.70
C LEU A 144 9.01 -25.13 -4.49
N PRO A 145 9.98 -24.59 -5.25
CA PRO A 145 10.36 -23.18 -5.13
C PRO A 145 9.25 -22.20 -5.52
N GLY A 146 8.39 -22.55 -6.49
CA GLY A 146 7.23 -21.73 -6.88
C GLY A 146 6.17 -21.65 -5.78
N VAL A 147 5.90 -22.77 -5.09
CA VAL A 147 5.00 -22.81 -3.92
C VAL A 147 5.55 -21.93 -2.79
N GLY A 148 6.86 -22.00 -2.53
CA GLY A 148 7.51 -21.18 -1.51
C GLY A 148 7.39 -19.67 -1.77
N LEU A 149 7.59 -19.25 -3.02
CA LEU A 149 7.44 -17.85 -3.42
C LEU A 149 5.98 -17.37 -3.30
N LEU A 150 5.01 -18.20 -3.68
CA LEU A 150 3.58 -17.89 -3.52
C LEU A 150 3.18 -17.75 -2.05
N ALA A 151 3.60 -18.68 -1.20
CA ALA A 151 3.33 -18.62 0.23
C ALA A 151 3.92 -17.34 0.84
N LEU A 152 5.15 -17.00 0.46
CA LEU A 152 5.82 -15.79 0.92
C LEU A 152 5.08 -14.53 0.45
N ALA A 153 4.60 -14.48 -0.79
CA ALA A 153 3.77 -13.39 -1.32
C ALA A 153 2.45 -13.22 -0.55
N ILE A 154 1.78 -14.32 -0.19
CA ILE A 154 0.56 -14.27 0.63
C ILE A 154 0.86 -13.73 2.02
N ILE A 155 1.93 -14.19 2.66
CA ILE A 155 2.37 -13.73 3.99
C ILE A 155 2.67 -12.23 3.96
N LEU A 156 3.32 -11.72 2.92
CA LEU A 156 3.54 -10.29 2.71
C LEU A 156 2.26 -9.49 2.60
N LEU A 157 1.30 -9.97 1.81
CA LEU A 157 0.02 -9.29 1.64
C LEU A 157 -0.73 -9.22 2.96
N ALA A 158 -0.75 -10.32 3.72
CA ALA A 158 -1.33 -10.37 5.05
C ALA A 158 -0.61 -9.41 6.01
N TYR A 159 0.73 -9.39 5.99
CA TYR A 159 1.54 -8.49 6.81
C TYR A 159 1.35 -7.02 6.42
N CYS A 160 1.28 -6.70 5.13
CA CYS A 160 0.99 -5.37 4.63
C CYS A 160 -0.42 -4.92 5.05
N GLY A 161 -1.41 -5.81 4.96
CA GLY A 161 -2.76 -5.59 5.47
C GLY A 161 -2.77 -5.30 6.97
N TYR A 162 -2.00 -6.06 7.76
CA TYR A 162 -1.87 -5.88 9.19
C TYR A 162 -1.20 -4.55 9.57
N VAL A 163 -0.08 -4.20 8.92
CA VAL A 163 0.58 -2.91 9.15
C VAL A 163 -0.32 -1.75 8.75
N ARG A 164 -1.08 -1.91 7.66
CA ARG A 164 -2.06 -0.91 7.20
C ARG A 164 -3.17 -0.69 8.22
N THR A 165 -3.80 -1.74 8.76
CA THR A 165 -4.88 -1.59 9.75
C THR A 165 -4.38 -0.98 11.05
N ARG A 166 -3.12 -1.23 11.43
CA ARG A 166 -2.45 -0.59 12.58
C ARG A 166 -2.09 0.88 12.34
N MET A 167 -1.70 1.26 11.12
CA MET A 167 -1.32 2.63 10.76
C MET A 167 -2.52 3.52 10.43
N PHE A 168 -3.60 2.95 9.90
CA PHE A 168 -4.79 3.67 9.47
C PHE A 168 -6.08 2.96 9.93
N PRO A 169 -6.35 2.90 11.25
CA PRO A 169 -7.51 2.18 11.78
C PRO A 169 -8.85 2.76 11.29
N ALA A 170 -8.88 4.08 11.06
CA ALA A 170 -10.03 4.87 10.62
C ALA A 170 -10.42 4.67 9.12
N LEU A 171 -9.54 4.05 8.32
CA LEU A 171 -9.80 3.81 6.89
C LEU A 171 -10.17 2.34 6.65
N SER A 172 -11.23 2.11 5.88
CA SER A 172 -11.64 0.78 5.42
C SER A 172 -10.65 0.24 4.37
N LEU A 173 -10.77 -1.06 4.09
CA LEU A 173 -9.93 -1.74 3.11
C LEU A 173 -10.00 -1.11 1.71
N THR A 174 -11.10 -0.42 1.37
CA THR A 174 -11.35 0.25 0.09
C THR A 174 -11.01 1.75 0.10
N GLY A 175 -10.58 2.32 1.23
CA GLY A 175 -10.30 3.76 1.35
C GLY A 175 -11.47 4.62 1.82
N SER A 176 -12.61 4.01 2.18
CA SER A 176 -13.70 4.75 2.81
C SER A 176 -13.40 4.98 4.29
N VAL A 177 -13.67 6.18 4.81
CA VAL A 177 -13.59 6.43 6.25
C VAL A 177 -14.67 5.61 6.95
N LYS A 178 -14.29 4.88 8.01
CA LYS A 178 -15.26 4.08 8.78
C LYS A 178 -16.25 5.02 9.46
N LYS A 179 -17.54 4.72 9.30
CA LYS A 179 -18.63 5.43 9.96
C LYS A 179 -19.23 4.54 11.06
N ASN A 180 -19.67 5.15 12.16
CA ASN A 180 -20.38 4.47 13.24
C ASN A 180 -21.84 4.18 12.83
N GLN A 181 -22.60 3.41 13.64
CA GLN A 181 -24.02 3.10 13.38
C GLN A 181 -24.91 4.35 13.28
N HIS A 182 -24.49 5.48 13.88
CA HIS A 182 -25.15 6.78 13.77
C HIS A 182 -24.65 7.64 12.58
N ASN A 183 -23.93 7.04 11.63
CA ASN A 183 -23.37 7.69 10.44
C ASN A 183 -22.28 8.76 10.70
N GLU A 184 -21.78 8.84 11.93
CA GLU A 184 -20.67 9.70 12.35
C GLU A 184 -19.30 9.11 11.97
N TYR A 185 -18.34 9.95 11.58
CA TYR A 185 -16.99 9.51 11.23
C TYR A 185 -16.21 9.07 12.48
N LYS A 186 -15.69 7.83 12.48
CA LYS A 186 -14.83 7.32 13.54
C LYS A 186 -13.37 7.56 13.18
N PHE A 187 -12.67 8.37 13.99
CA PHE A 187 -11.26 8.72 13.78
C PHE A 187 -10.28 7.99 14.71
N ASP A 188 -10.80 7.25 15.71
CA ASP A 188 -10.05 6.36 16.62
C ASP A 188 -9.96 4.92 16.10
#